data_AF-A0A8J7HNJ3-F1
#
_entry.id   AF-A0A8J7HNJ3-F1
#
_cell.length_a   1.000
_cell.length_b   1.000
_cell.length_c   1.000
_cell.angle_alpha   90.00
_cell.angle_beta   90.00
_cell.angle_gamma   90.00
#
_symmetry.space_group_name_H-M   'P 1'
#
loop_
_entity.id
_entity.type
_entity.pdbx_description
1 polymer ?
#
loop_
_entity_poly.entity_id
_entity_poly.type
_entity_poly.pdbx_seq_one_letter_code
_entity_poly.pdbx_strand_id
1 'polypeptide(L)'
;MKTTSTLIPEFEKLLREKLQLNNCRLKKKKQENSYEIITPAKDIFLMSWCEFPDINLIYQPVGIRREQTVVYERAIRSHIKSCLSSIQDDS
;
A
#
# COMPACT_ATOMS: atom_id res chain seq x y z
N MET A 1 1.07 7.22 -23.09
CA MET A 1 0.92 5.86 -22.55
C MET A 1 2.20 5.43 -21.84
N LYS A 2 2.32 5.76 -20.55
CA LYS A 2 3.28 5.08 -19.66
C LYS A 2 2.88 3.60 -19.62
N THR A 3 3.77 2.70 -20.01
CA THR A 3 3.50 1.26 -19.91
C THR A 3 3.40 0.86 -18.43
N THR A 4 2.65 -0.19 -18.12
CA THR A 4 2.49 -0.72 -16.74
C THR A 4 3.83 -0.94 -16.03
N SER A 5 4.88 -1.25 -16.79
CA SER A 5 6.28 -1.35 -16.34
C SER A 5 6.84 -0.07 -15.70
N THR A 6 6.36 1.11 -16.10
CA THR A 6 6.81 2.41 -15.57
C THR A 6 5.92 2.93 -14.45
N LEU A 7 4.64 2.55 -14.44
CA LEU A 7 3.65 2.97 -13.43
C LEU A 7 3.88 2.30 -12.07
N ILE A 8 4.23 1.00 -12.05
CA ILE A 8 4.43 0.27 -10.79
C ILE A 8 5.61 0.84 -9.97
N PRO A 9 6.81 1.07 -10.54
CA PRO A 9 7.91 1.69 -9.80
C PRO A 9 7.58 3.10 -9.28
N GLU A 10 6.83 3.89 -10.05
CA GLU A 10 6.40 5.24 -9.67
C GLU A 10 5.40 5.19 -8.50
N PHE A 11 4.42 4.29 -8.58
CA PHE A 11 3.50 3.99 -7.49
C PHE A 11 4.23 3.53 -6.23
N GLU A 12 5.17 2.58 -6.34
CA GLU A 12 5.94 2.07 -5.20
C GLU A 12 6.70 3.19 -4.49
N LYS A 13 7.31 4.11 -5.26
CA LYS A 13 8.04 5.26 -4.74
C LYS A 13 7.10 6.18 -3.95
N LEU A 14 6.00 6.61 -4.57
CA LEU A 14 5.03 7.52 -3.94
C LEU A 14 4.42 6.90 -2.68
N LEU A 15 4.04 5.63 -2.74
CA LEU A 15 3.44 4.93 -1.61
C LEU A 15 4.43 4.82 -0.45
N ARG A 16 5.71 4.52 -0.74
CA ARG A 16 6.75 4.46 0.29
C ARG A 16 6.93 5.79 1.01
N GLU A 17 6.96 6.90 0.27
CA GLU A 17 7.07 8.25 0.83
C GLU A 17 5.88 8.57 1.75
N LYS A 18 4.64 8.30 1.30
CA LYS A 18 3.42 8.54 2.09
C LYS A 18 3.34 7.66 3.35
N LEU A 19 3.76 6.40 3.27
CA LEU A 19 3.77 5.49 4.41
C LEU A 19 4.81 5.91 5.46
N GLN A 20 5.97 6.40 5.03
CA GLN A 20 7.01 6.90 5.94
C GLN A 20 6.54 8.09 6.79
N LEU A 21 5.70 8.98 6.25
CA LEU A 21 5.10 10.08 7.03
C LEU A 21 4.28 9.59 8.23
N ASN A 22 3.77 8.35 8.17
CA ASN A 22 3.00 7.71 9.23
C ASN A 22 3.81 6.63 9.98
N ASN A 23 5.14 6.65 9.85
CA ASN A 23 6.07 5.67 10.40
C ASN A 23 5.73 4.21 10.01
N CYS A 24 5.02 4.02 8.90
CA CYS A 24 4.69 2.71 8.37
C CYS A 24 5.83 2.21 7.47
N ARG A 25 6.10 0.91 7.50
CA ARG A 25 7.14 0.27 6.69
C ARG A 25 6.51 -0.52 5.55
N LEU A 26 6.96 -0.28 4.32
CA LEU A 26 6.59 -1.05 3.15
C LEU A 26 7.68 -2.08 2.81
N LYS A 27 7.33 -3.36 2.83
CA LYS A 27 8.22 -4.49 2.55
C LYS A 27 7.66 -5.31 1.38
N LYS A 28 8.45 -5.51 0.33
CA LYS A 28 8.07 -6.36 -0.81
C LYS A 28 8.16 -7.84 -0.40
N LYS A 29 7.15 -8.65 -0.74
CA LYS A 29 7.18 -10.10 -0.55
C LYS A 29 7.83 -10.77 -1.76
N LYS A 30 8.19 -12.05 -1.61
CA LYS A 30 8.82 -12.85 -2.68
C LYS A 30 7.90 -13.10 -3.88
N GLN A 31 6.59 -13.07 -3.67
CA GLN A 31 5.61 -13.15 -4.76
C GLN A 31 5.61 -11.83 -5.53
N GLU A 32 5.60 -11.92 -6.86
CA GLU A 32 5.40 -10.76 -7.72
C GLU A 32 4.11 -10.05 -7.29
N ASN A 33 4.16 -8.72 -7.19
CA ASN A 33 3.01 -7.88 -6.88
C ASN A 33 2.40 -8.05 -5.47
N SER A 34 3.20 -8.40 -4.46
CA SER A 34 2.75 -8.48 -3.06
C SER A 34 3.67 -7.74 -2.08
N TYR A 35 3.07 -7.05 -1.10
CA TYR A 35 3.75 -6.20 -0.12
C TYR A 35 3.11 -6.36 1.26
N GLU A 36 3.94 -6.17 2.29
CA GLU A 36 3.53 -6.02 3.67
C GLU A 36 3.68 -4.54 4.06
N ILE A 37 2.62 -3.98 4.64
CA ILE A 37 2.64 -2.68 5.28
C ILE A 37 2.55 -2.91 6.78
N ILE A 38 3.62 -2.54 7.48
CA ILE A 38 3.75 -2.74 8.93
C ILE A 38 3.61 -1.38 9.61
N THR A 39 2.64 -1.24 10.50
CA THR A 39 2.42 -0.01 11.26
C THR A 39 3.31 0.07 12.49
N PRO A 40 3.44 1.26 13.13
CA PRO A 40 4.12 1.39 14.42
C PRO A 40 3.50 0.53 15.54
N ALA A 41 2.19 0.30 15.46
CA ALA A 41 1.45 -0.56 16.39
C ALA A 41 1.68 -2.07 16.13
N LYS A 42 2.53 -2.41 15.16
CA LYS A 42 2.83 -3.78 14.69
C LYS A 42 1.65 -4.48 14.01
N ASP A 43 0.62 -3.73 13.62
CA ASP A 43 -0.40 -4.24 12.69
C ASP A 43 0.23 -4.50 11.32
N ILE A 44 -0.20 -5.58 10.66
CA ILE A 44 0.27 -5.99 9.35
C ILE A 44 -0.90 -5.93 8.36
N PHE A 45 -0.69 -5.22 7.26
CA PHE A 45 -1.59 -5.22 6.11
C PHE A 45 -0.88 -5.85 4.92
N LEU A 46 -1.55 -6.77 4.25
CA LEU A 46 -1.07 -7.36 3.01
C LEU A 46 -1.71 -6.62 1.85
N MET A 47 -0.85 -6.02 1.03
CA MET A 47 -1.23 -5.34 -0.20
C MET A 47 -0.81 -6.21 -1.39
N SER A 48 -1.70 -6.44 -2.34
CA SER A 48 -1.39 -7.21 -3.54
C SER A 48 -2.26 -6.82 -4.72
N TRP A 49 -1.84 -7.11 -5.94
CA TRP A 49 -2.66 -6.96 -7.14
C TRP A 49 -2.42 -8.10 -8.12
N CYS A 50 -3.47 -8.50 -8.83
CA CYS A 50 -3.38 -9.41 -9.97
C CYS A 50 -3.16 -8.62 -11.26
N GLU A 51 -3.94 -7.55 -11.46
CA GLU A 51 -3.82 -6.59 -12.54
C GLU A 51 -3.70 -5.20 -11.94
N PHE A 52 -2.66 -4.44 -12.31
CA PHE A 52 -2.49 -3.07 -11.83
C PHE A 52 -3.37 -2.14 -12.69
N PRO A 53 -4.20 -1.24 -12.12
CA PRO A 53 -4.13 -0.66 -10.76
C PRO A 53 -5.08 -1.27 -9.72
N ASP A 54 -5.66 -2.46 -9.94
CA ASP A 54 -6.60 -3.08 -9.00
C ASP A 54 -5.89 -3.69 -7.79
N ILE A 55 -5.72 -2.86 -6.76
CA ILE A 55 -5.03 -3.20 -5.53
C ILE A 55 -5.99 -3.74 -4.48
N ASN A 56 -5.71 -4.96 -4.02
CA ASN A 56 -6.30 -5.55 -2.84
C ASN A 56 -5.49 -5.18 -1.59
N LEU A 57 -6.17 -4.86 -0.49
CA LEU A 57 -5.57 -4.62 0.82
C LEU A 57 -6.38 -5.38 1.87
N ILE A 58 -5.70 -6.31 2.56
CA ILE A 58 -6.29 -7.13 3.62
C ILE A 58 -5.50 -6.93 4.91
N TYR A 59 -6.20 -6.85 6.03
CA TYR A 59 -5.57 -6.91 7.34
C TYR A 59 -5.17 -8.35 7.65
N GLN A 60 -3.92 -8.58 8.04
CA GLN A 60 -3.48 -9.87 8.55
C GLN A 60 -3.71 -9.87 10.07
N PRO A 61 -4.59 -10.74 10.60
CA PRO A 61 -4.82 -10.82 12.03
C PRO A 61 -3.59 -11.40 12.73
N VAL A 62 -2.77 -10.52 13.32
CA VAL A 62 -1.60 -10.88 14.15
C VAL A 62 -1.89 -10.76 15.65
N GLY A 63 -3.18 -10.70 16.03
CA GLY A 63 -3.62 -10.57 17.41
C GLY A 63 -5.01 -9.95 17.48
N ILE A 64 -5.31 -9.26 18.59
CA ILE A 64 -6.59 -8.56 18.78
C ILE A 64 -6.59 -7.28 17.95
N ARG A 65 -7.53 -7.18 17.00
CA ARG A 65 -7.79 -5.97 16.22
C ARG A 65 -8.23 -4.85 17.14
N ARG A 66 -7.53 -3.71 17.13
CA ARG A 66 -7.84 -2.55 17.95
C ARG A 66 -8.51 -1.47 17.10
N GLU A 67 -9.15 -0.49 17.75
CA GLU A 67 -9.70 0.68 17.04
C GLU A 67 -8.64 1.40 16.20
N GLN A 68 -7.41 1.49 16.71
CA GLN A 68 -6.27 2.05 15.99
C GLN A 68 -5.97 1.31 14.67
N THR A 69 -6.17 -0.01 14.62
CA THR A 69 -6.00 -0.81 13.40
C THR A 69 -6.93 -0.32 12.29
N VAL A 70 -8.17 0.07 12.63
CA VAL A 70 -9.13 0.60 11.67
C VAL A 70 -8.70 1.98 11.15
N VAL A 71 -8.12 2.81 12.02
CA VAL A 71 -7.57 4.12 11.63
C VAL A 71 -6.43 3.94 10.64
N TYR A 72 -5.47 3.05 10.93
CA TYR A 72 -4.37 2.74 10.01
C TYR A 72 -4.87 2.15 8.69
N GLU A 73 -5.85 1.25 8.72
CA GLU A 73 -6.42 0.69 7.49
C GLU A 73 -6.99 1.78 6.58
N ARG A 74 -7.77 2.71 7.14
CA ARG A 74 -8.34 3.83 6.39
C ARG A 74 -7.26 4.74 5.81
N ALA A 75 -6.24 5.07 6.61
CA ALA A 75 -5.12 5.89 6.17
C ALA A 75 -4.35 5.22 5.01
N ILE A 76 -4.02 3.93 5.14
CA ILE A 76 -3.32 3.17 4.10
C ILE A 76 -4.16 3.12 2.81
N ARG A 77 -5.46 2.83 2.90
CA ARG A 77 -6.35 2.85 1.72
C ARG A 77 -6.41 4.23 1.06
N SER A 78 -6.44 5.30 1.85
CA SER A 78 -6.42 6.67 1.34
C SER A 78 -5.11 6.98 0.60
N HIS A 79 -3.97 6.54 1.15
CA HIS A 79 -2.66 6.72 0.51
C HIS A 79 -2.57 5.97 -0.81
N ILE A 80 -3.01 4.71 -0.84
CA ILE A 80 -3.05 3.90 -2.07
C ILE A 80 -3.87 4.62 -3.15
N LYS A 81 -5.10 5.06 -2.82
CA LYS A 81 -5.96 5.80 -3.75
C LYS A 81 -5.30 7.07 -4.26
N SER A 82 -4.72 7.87 -3.36
CA SER A 82 -4.01 9.10 -3.74
C SER A 82 -2.85 8.82 -4.70
N CYS A 83 -2.03 7.79 -4.42
CA CYS A 83 -0.91 7.42 -5.27
C CYS A 83 -1.39 6.92 -6.64
N LEU A 84 -2.45 6.13 -6.70
CA LEU A 84 -3.06 5.66 -7.95
C LEU A 84 -3.61 6.82 -8.79
N SER A 85 -4.29 7.78 -8.17
CA SER A 85 -4.77 8.97 -8.88
C SER A 85 -3.61 9.79 -9.43
N SER A 86 -2.55 10.03 -8.64
CA SER A 86 -1.41 10.83 -9.08
C SER A 86 -0.68 10.26 -10.30
N ILE A 87 -0.57 8.95 -10.42
CA ILE A 87 0.09 8.31 -11.59
C ILE A 87 -0.85 8.18 -12.80
N GLN A 88 -2.17 8.22 -12.58
CA GLN A 88 -3.20 8.18 -13.63
C GLN A 88 -3.45 9.56 -14.24
N ASP A 89 -3.42 10.63 -13.44
CA ASP A 89 -3.55 12.01 -13.92
C ASP A 89 -2.36 12.45 -14.80
N ASP A 90 -1.24 11.75 -14.71
CA ASP A 90 -0.02 11.94 -15.50
C ASP A 90 0.00 11.14 -16.82
N SER A 91 -1.13 10.51 -17.21
CA SER A 91 -1.24 9.57 -18.36
C SER A 91 -1.99 10.10 -19.57
#